data_AF-A0A1Q4F1Q0-F1
#
_entry.id   AF-A0A1Q4F1Q0-F1
#
_cell.length_a   1.000
_cell.length_b   1.000
_cell.length_c   1.000
_cell.angle_alpha   90.00
_cell.angle_beta   90.00
_cell.angle_gamma   90.00
#
_symmetry.space_group_name_H-M   'P 1'
#
loop_
_entity.id
_entity.type
_entity.pdbx_description
1 polymer ?
#
loop_
_entity_poly.entity_id
_entity_poly.type
_entity_poly.pdbx_seq_one_letter_code
_entity_poly.pdbx_strand_id
1 'polypeptide(L)'
;MISLSWHPMLILSKIISIFLNPLLWIVIVLIRGVCTKNERRKKRCYTTGIIMLLFFSNSFILNKLIMAYQPERYELRKNETFSAGILLGGFAGMNKRDHQTYYSDHADRFIQAAELYKTGHIKKIIIAAGDASILDKNDFREADFARQQLINLGIPAADVFADRSSRNTAENAANAKAIIDSMHFSPPYLLITSALHMPRAQRTFEKAGLQIQAFPCAFQVTPMEKYAFADYFIPSGGTIKTWSFFLREIVGVMAYKITGRG
;
A
#
# COMPACT_ATOMS: atom_id res chain seq x y z
N MET A 1 6.21 3.30 -29.70
CA MET A 1 7.32 2.43 -29.22
C MET A 1 7.49 2.59 -27.72
N ILE A 2 6.61 2.00 -26.90
CA ILE A 2 6.72 1.97 -25.44
C ILE A 2 6.11 0.64 -24.96
N SER A 3 6.86 -0.45 -24.96
CA SER A 3 6.36 -1.70 -24.35
C SER A 3 7.44 -2.62 -23.78
N LEU A 4 8.71 -2.50 -24.18
CA LEU A 4 9.77 -3.39 -23.69
C LEU A 4 10.41 -3.00 -22.34
N SER A 5 10.25 -1.77 -21.83
CA SER A 5 10.97 -1.30 -20.63
C SER A 5 10.32 -1.61 -19.28
N TRP A 6 9.12 -2.21 -19.26
CA TRP A 6 8.30 -2.29 -18.05
C TRP A 6 8.39 -3.59 -17.26
N HIS A 7 8.58 -4.72 -17.96
CA HIS A 7 8.75 -6.03 -17.33
C HIS A 7 9.99 -6.07 -16.42
N PRO A 8 11.16 -5.51 -16.81
CA PRO A 8 12.35 -5.52 -15.96
C PRO A 8 12.15 -4.72 -14.66
N MET A 9 11.48 -3.57 -14.73
CA MET A 9 11.25 -2.72 -13.54
C MET A 9 10.26 -3.36 -12.55
N LEU A 10 9.23 -4.04 -13.06
CA LEU A 10 8.28 -4.79 -12.24
C LEU A 10 8.94 -5.99 -11.56
N ILE A 11 9.80 -6.72 -12.28
CA ILE A 11 10.61 -7.82 -11.72
C ILE A 11 11.55 -7.28 -10.65
N LEU A 12 12.26 -6.19 -10.95
CA LEU A 12 13.18 -5.55 -10.03
C LEU A 12 12.47 -5.11 -8.73
N SER A 13 11.28 -4.52 -8.82
CA SER A 13 10.53 -4.12 -7.62
C SER A 13 10.11 -5.31 -6.76
N LYS A 14 9.75 -6.46 -7.36
CA LYS A 14 9.47 -7.69 -6.60
C LYS A 14 10.71 -8.29 -5.96
N ILE A 15 11.84 -8.31 -6.67
CA ILE A 15 13.13 -8.78 -6.12
C ILE A 15 13.53 -7.89 -4.94
N ILE A 16 13.53 -6.57 -5.12
CA ILE A 16 13.81 -5.61 -4.05
C ILE A 16 12.89 -5.86 -2.86
N SER A 17 11.59 -6.09 -3.08
CA SER A 17 10.63 -6.36 -2.01
C SER A 17 10.97 -7.59 -1.16
N ILE A 18 11.57 -8.64 -1.74
CA ILE A 18 12.05 -9.83 -1.00
C ILE A 18 13.20 -9.43 -0.07
N PHE A 19 14.14 -8.64 -0.58
CA PHE A 19 15.28 -8.15 0.18
C PHE A 19 14.92 -7.06 1.21
N LEU A 20 13.69 -6.54 1.21
CA LEU A 20 13.20 -5.59 2.22
C LEU A 20 12.50 -6.27 3.40
N ASN A 21 12.56 -7.60 3.51
CA ASN A 21 12.07 -8.31 4.67
C ASN A 21 13.17 -8.42 5.73
N PRO A 22 13.08 -7.75 6.90
CA PRO A 22 14.13 -7.79 7.91
C PRO A 22 14.38 -9.20 8.48
N LEU A 23 13.37 -10.07 8.46
CA LEU A 23 13.54 -11.46 8.90
C LEU A 23 14.58 -12.20 8.05
N LEU A 24 14.62 -11.92 6.74
CA LEU A 24 15.62 -12.49 5.85
C LEU A 24 17.03 -12.07 6.26
N TRP A 25 17.23 -10.81 6.63
CA TRP A 25 18.53 -10.30 7.08
C TRP A 25 18.98 -10.97 8.37
N ILE A 26 18.06 -11.12 9.33
CA ILE A 26 18.31 -11.81 10.60
C ILE A 26 18.71 -13.26 10.32
N VAL A 27 17.95 -13.99 9.50
CA VAL A 27 18.22 -15.40 9.15
C VAL A 27 19.58 -15.54 8.47
N ILE A 28 19.93 -14.68 7.50
CA ILE A 28 21.23 -14.72 6.82
C ILE A 28 22.38 -14.54 7.81
N VAL A 29 22.27 -13.57 8.72
CA VAL A 29 23.29 -13.30 9.73
C VAL A 29 23.44 -14.49 10.70
N LEU A 30 22.33 -15.08 11.14
CA LEU A 30 22.37 -16.24 12.04
C LEU A 30 22.94 -17.50 11.36
N ILE A 31 22.54 -17.80 10.11
CA ILE A 31 23.11 -18.90 9.33
C ILE A 31 24.60 -18.71 9.12
N ARG A 32 25.05 -17.50 8.79
CA ARG A 32 26.48 -17.18 8.69
C ARG A 32 27.23 -17.45 10.00
N GLY A 33 26.58 -17.20 11.15
CA GLY A 33 27.09 -17.54 12.48
C GLY A 33 27.26 -19.05 12.69
N VAL A 34 26.34 -19.87 12.18
CA VAL A 34 26.44 -21.34 12.23
C VAL A 34 27.56 -21.86 11.32
N CYS A 35 27.70 -21.31 10.12
CA CYS A 35 28.65 -21.81 9.12
C CYS A 35 30.12 -21.40 9.39
N THR A 36 30.37 -20.36 10.18
CA THR A 36 31.74 -19.88 10.44
C THR A 36 32.45 -20.72 11.49
N LYS A 37 33.64 -21.22 11.16
CA LYS A 37 34.55 -21.90 12.11
C LYS A 37 35.31 -20.94 13.03
N ASN A 38 35.29 -19.64 12.73
CA ASN A 38 35.96 -18.63 13.53
C ASN A 38 35.07 -18.16 14.69
N GLU A 39 35.48 -18.42 15.93
CA GLU A 39 34.71 -18.10 17.15
C GLU A 39 34.42 -16.60 17.33
N ARG A 40 35.35 -15.71 16.98
CA ARG A 40 35.10 -14.26 17.03
C ARG A 40 33.99 -13.86 16.05
N ARG A 41 34.02 -14.40 14.82
CA ARG A 41 32.99 -14.14 13.81
C ARG A 41 31.64 -14.73 14.20
N LYS A 42 31.63 -15.94 14.78
CA LYS A 42 30.43 -16.61 15.29
C LYS A 42 29.72 -15.77 16.35
N LYS A 43 30.47 -15.34 17.38
CA LYS A 43 29.94 -14.45 18.44
C LYS A 43 29.38 -13.17 17.87
N ARG A 44 30.10 -12.51 16.95
CA ARG A 44 29.60 -11.30 16.26
C ARG A 44 28.29 -11.55 15.52
N CYS A 45 28.19 -12.63 14.74
CA CYS A 45 26.97 -12.93 14.00
C CYS A 45 25.77 -13.13 14.93
N TYR A 46 25.91 -13.89 16.02
CA TYR A 46 24.81 -14.09 16.95
C TYR A 46 24.44 -12.82 17.71
N THR A 47 25.43 -12.05 18.18
CA THR A 47 25.16 -10.76 18.82
C THR A 47 24.44 -9.80 17.87
N THR A 48 24.90 -9.68 16.62
CA THR A 48 24.24 -8.86 15.60
C THR A 48 22.82 -9.37 15.30
N GLY A 49 22.64 -10.68 15.13
CA GLY A 49 21.33 -11.28 14.88
C GLY A 49 20.34 -11.03 16.01
N ILE A 50 20.77 -11.14 17.28
CA ILE A 50 19.95 -10.82 18.45
C ILE A 50 19.59 -9.33 18.48
N ILE A 51 20.55 -8.43 18.25
CA ILE A 51 20.29 -6.98 18.20
C ILE A 51 19.28 -6.66 17.10
N MET A 52 19.46 -7.22 15.90
CA MET A 52 18.53 -7.02 14.79
C MET A 52 17.15 -7.58 15.11
N LEU A 53 17.06 -8.76 15.71
CA LEU A 53 15.79 -9.35 16.11
C LEU A 53 15.06 -8.45 17.12
N LEU A 54 15.75 -8.00 18.17
CA LEU A 54 15.19 -7.10 19.17
C LEU A 54 14.75 -5.76 18.54
N PHE A 55 15.54 -5.20 17.63
CA PHE A 55 15.19 -3.94 16.95
C PHE A 55 13.96 -4.09 16.04
N PHE A 56 13.97 -5.08 15.14
CA PHE A 56 12.88 -5.26 14.16
C PHE A 56 11.60 -5.86 14.75
N SER A 57 11.66 -6.43 15.95
CA SER A 57 10.46 -6.87 16.68
C SER A 57 9.93 -5.85 17.68
N ASN A 58 10.61 -4.70 17.86
CA ASN A 58 10.19 -3.66 18.80
C ASN A 58 9.08 -2.78 18.20
N SER A 59 7.86 -2.89 18.75
CA SER A 59 6.68 -2.16 18.28
C SER A 59 6.82 -0.65 18.47
N PHE A 60 7.36 -0.19 19.60
CA PHE A 60 7.54 1.24 19.87
C PHE A 60 8.39 1.94 18.80
N ILE A 61 9.53 1.35 18.43
CA ILE A 61 10.42 1.92 17.40
C ILE A 61 9.68 2.05 16.08
N LEU A 62 9.03 0.98 15.62
CA LEU A 62 8.33 1.00 14.34
C LEU A 62 7.14 1.98 14.36
N ASN A 63 6.35 1.98 15.44
CA ASN A 63 5.20 2.86 15.56
C ASN A 63 5.61 4.34 15.48
N LYS A 64 6.71 4.73 16.14
CA LYS A 64 7.24 6.10 16.04
C LYS A 64 7.65 6.46 14.61
N LEU A 65 8.30 5.55 13.90
CA LEU A 65 8.71 5.77 12.51
C LEU A 65 7.51 5.87 11.56
N ILE A 66 6.52 5.01 11.72
CA ILE A 66 5.29 5.04 10.92
C ILE A 66 4.51 6.33 11.20
N MET A 67 4.34 6.72 12.47
CA MET A 67 3.65 7.96 12.84
C MET A 67 4.33 9.21 12.29
N ALA A 68 5.66 9.21 12.18
CA ALA A 68 6.41 10.32 11.58
C ALA A 68 6.28 10.37 10.04
N TYR A 69 5.92 9.26 9.40
CA TYR A 69 5.85 9.14 7.94
C TYR A 69 4.43 9.20 7.38
N GLN A 70 3.47 8.54 8.02
CA GLN A 70 2.08 8.51 7.57
C GLN A 70 1.37 9.83 7.90
N PRO A 71 0.43 10.28 7.06
CA PRO A 71 -0.40 11.43 7.38
C PRO A 71 -1.43 11.09 8.47
N GLU A 72 -1.90 12.13 9.15
CA GLU A 72 -3.00 12.03 10.11
C GLU A 72 -4.33 11.71 9.41
N ARG A 73 -5.32 11.27 10.20
CA ARG A 73 -6.68 11.07 9.71
C ARG A 73 -7.24 12.38 9.15
N TYR A 74 -7.80 12.31 7.96
CA TYR A 74 -8.53 13.44 7.40
C TYR A 74 -9.98 13.46 7.91
N GLU A 75 -10.37 14.57 8.53
CA GLU A 75 -11.72 14.79 9.03
C GLU A 75 -12.54 15.55 7.99
N LEU A 76 -13.55 14.89 7.42
CA LEU A 76 -14.45 15.50 6.46
C LEU A 76 -15.38 16.49 7.14
N ARG A 77 -15.53 17.67 6.54
CA ARG A 77 -16.60 18.60 6.93
C ARG A 77 -17.94 18.09 6.39
N LYS A 78 -19.03 18.35 7.12
CA LYS A 78 -20.38 17.84 6.82
C LYS A 78 -20.86 18.07 5.37
N ASN A 79 -20.43 19.16 4.72
CA ASN A 79 -20.83 19.51 3.35
C ASN A 79 -19.66 19.50 2.36
N GLU A 80 -18.52 18.91 2.74
CA GLU A 80 -17.37 18.78 1.86
C GLU A 80 -17.59 17.64 0.88
N THR A 81 -17.54 17.96 -0.42
CA THR A 81 -17.84 16.99 -1.48
C THR A 81 -16.80 17.04 -2.59
N PHE A 82 -16.55 15.89 -3.19
CA PHE A 82 -15.62 15.67 -4.28
C PHE A 82 -16.36 15.02 -5.45
N SER A 83 -16.00 15.39 -6.67
CA SER A 83 -16.65 14.83 -7.87
C SER A 83 -16.40 13.32 -8.01
N ALA A 84 -15.21 12.86 -7.60
CA ALA A 84 -14.84 11.46 -7.60
C ALA A 84 -13.93 11.11 -6.41
N GLY A 85 -14.11 9.91 -5.87
CA GLY A 85 -13.14 9.24 -5.01
C GLY A 85 -12.31 8.25 -5.82
N ILE A 86 -10.99 8.32 -5.71
CA ILE A 86 -10.05 7.40 -6.36
C ILE A 86 -9.61 6.36 -5.34
N LEU A 87 -10.10 5.13 -5.49
CA LEU A 87 -9.81 4.00 -4.61
C LEU A 87 -8.62 3.18 -5.13
N LEU A 88 -7.50 3.17 -4.40
CA LEU A 88 -6.36 2.30 -4.74
C LEU A 88 -6.57 0.87 -4.23
N GLY A 89 -6.18 -0.10 -5.05
CA GLY A 89 -6.18 -1.54 -4.74
C GLY A 89 -5.19 -1.96 -3.65
N GLY A 90 -4.94 -3.27 -3.55
CA GLY A 90 -4.13 -3.91 -2.53
C GLY A 90 -4.90 -4.27 -1.26
N PHE A 91 -6.20 -4.53 -1.39
CA PHE A 91 -7.11 -4.90 -0.30
C PHE A 91 -7.86 -6.21 -0.51
N ALA A 92 -7.81 -6.83 -1.70
CA ALA A 92 -8.37 -8.14 -1.97
C ALA A 92 -7.45 -9.03 -2.82
N GLY A 93 -7.62 -10.35 -2.70
CA GLY A 93 -6.84 -11.34 -3.44
C GLY A 93 -7.64 -12.60 -3.70
N MET A 94 -7.42 -13.21 -4.86
CA MET A 94 -8.01 -14.50 -5.21
C MET A 94 -7.20 -15.65 -4.63
N ASN A 95 -7.89 -16.57 -3.97
CA ASN A 95 -7.33 -17.85 -3.57
C ASN A 95 -7.27 -18.79 -4.79
N LYS A 96 -6.08 -19.29 -5.10
CA LYS A 96 -5.83 -20.17 -6.25
C LYS A 96 -6.51 -21.55 -6.13
N ARG A 97 -6.92 -21.96 -4.91
CA ARG A 97 -7.47 -23.29 -4.67
C ARG A 97 -8.98 -23.38 -4.96
N ASP A 98 -9.74 -22.38 -4.51
CA ASP A 98 -11.20 -22.35 -4.64
C ASP A 98 -11.68 -21.30 -5.65
N HIS A 99 -10.75 -20.54 -6.25
CA HIS A 99 -10.99 -19.44 -7.17
C HIS A 99 -11.89 -18.33 -6.59
N GLN A 100 -12.04 -18.30 -5.26
CA GLN A 100 -12.79 -17.26 -4.55
C GLN A 100 -11.88 -16.07 -4.24
N THR A 101 -12.48 -14.88 -4.22
CA THR A 101 -11.78 -13.65 -3.83
C THR A 101 -12.11 -13.32 -2.39
N TYR A 102 -11.06 -13.02 -1.62
CA TYR A 102 -11.15 -12.65 -0.21
C TYR A 102 -10.55 -11.27 0.02
N TYR A 103 -11.17 -10.52 0.93
CA TYR A 103 -10.60 -9.29 1.45
C TYR A 103 -9.43 -9.58 2.39
N SER A 104 -8.46 -8.67 2.43
CA SER A 104 -7.28 -8.71 3.30
C SER A 104 -7.46 -7.80 4.53
N ASP A 105 -6.41 -7.69 5.34
CA ASP A 105 -6.29 -6.74 6.45
C ASP A 105 -6.29 -5.25 6.01
N HIS A 106 -6.33 -4.98 4.70
CA HIS A 106 -6.45 -3.64 4.12
C HIS A 106 -7.85 -3.31 3.55
N ALA A 107 -8.86 -4.15 3.83
CA ALA A 107 -10.24 -3.98 3.36
C ALA A 107 -10.88 -2.62 3.72
N ASP A 108 -10.38 -1.96 4.76
CA ASP A 108 -10.83 -0.64 5.19
C ASP A 108 -10.84 0.38 4.03
N ARG A 109 -9.92 0.27 3.05
CA ARG A 109 -9.93 1.13 1.85
C ARG A 109 -11.25 1.04 1.08
N PHE A 110 -11.74 -0.18 0.88
CA PHE A 110 -12.99 -0.46 0.19
C PHE A 110 -14.19 0.04 1.01
N ILE A 111 -14.17 -0.22 2.33
CA ILE A 111 -15.23 0.19 3.25
C ILE A 111 -15.37 1.71 3.25
N GLN A 112 -14.26 2.44 3.42
CA GLN A 112 -14.26 3.90 3.41
C GLN A 112 -14.74 4.45 2.06
N ALA A 113 -14.35 3.88 0.92
CA ALA A 113 -14.83 4.34 -0.38
C ALA A 113 -16.36 4.17 -0.52
N ALA A 114 -16.91 3.05 -0.05
CA ALA A 114 -18.36 2.82 -0.06
C ALA A 114 -19.08 3.79 0.88
N GLU A 115 -18.57 4.00 2.10
CA GLU A 115 -19.14 4.94 3.08
C GLU A 115 -19.13 6.37 2.55
N LEU A 116 -18.00 6.83 2.01
CA LEU A 116 -17.84 8.16 1.40
C LEU A 116 -18.85 8.42 0.29
N TYR A 117 -19.15 7.40 -0.51
CA TYR A 117 -20.17 7.52 -1.56
C TYR A 117 -21.57 7.60 -0.97
N LYS A 118 -21.92 6.68 -0.05
CA LYS A 118 -23.26 6.61 0.57
C LYS A 118 -23.59 7.83 1.42
N THR A 119 -22.59 8.44 2.05
CA THR A 119 -22.71 9.68 2.83
C THR A 119 -22.68 10.93 1.95
N GLY A 120 -22.45 10.79 0.64
CA GLY A 120 -22.52 11.88 -0.34
C GLY A 120 -21.26 12.74 -0.45
N HIS A 121 -20.17 12.38 0.24
CA HIS A 121 -18.87 13.05 0.16
C HIS A 121 -18.17 12.85 -1.18
N ILE A 122 -18.41 11.73 -1.89
CA ILE A 122 -17.95 11.53 -3.27
C ILE A 122 -19.12 11.20 -4.19
N LYS A 123 -19.11 11.72 -5.42
CA LYS A 123 -20.21 11.49 -6.39
C LYS A 123 -19.97 10.30 -7.32
N LYS A 124 -18.72 9.92 -7.53
CA LYS A 124 -18.28 8.81 -8.39
C LYS A 124 -17.13 8.07 -7.70
N ILE A 125 -16.91 6.82 -8.06
CA ILE A 125 -15.78 6.01 -7.58
C ILE A 125 -14.94 5.57 -8.77
N ILE A 126 -13.64 5.83 -8.74
CA ILE A 126 -12.66 5.35 -9.71
C ILE A 126 -11.76 4.34 -9.00
N ILE A 127 -11.84 3.08 -9.38
CA ILE A 127 -11.03 2.02 -8.80
C ILE A 127 -9.71 1.92 -9.58
N ALA A 128 -8.63 2.34 -8.94
CA ALA A 128 -7.26 2.30 -9.46
C ALA A 128 -6.53 1.05 -8.92
N ALA A 129 -6.96 -0.12 -9.41
CA ALA A 129 -6.50 -1.43 -8.96
C ALA A 129 -6.28 -2.38 -10.14
N GLY A 130 -5.32 -2.05 -11.01
CA GLY A 130 -4.94 -2.91 -12.13
C GLY A 130 -4.11 -4.14 -11.70
N ASP A 131 -3.63 -4.90 -12.69
CA ASP A 131 -2.93 -6.17 -12.48
C ASP A 131 -1.39 -5.98 -12.35
N ALA A 132 -0.82 -6.21 -11.17
CA ALA A 132 0.62 -6.19 -10.91
C ALA A 132 1.29 -7.59 -10.98
N SER A 133 0.62 -8.60 -11.54
CA SER A 133 1.17 -9.93 -11.76
C SER A 133 2.34 -9.91 -12.77
N ILE A 134 3.29 -10.85 -12.62
CA ILE A 134 4.46 -10.97 -13.51
C ILE A 134 4.44 -12.29 -14.29
N LEU A 135 4.11 -13.39 -13.60
CA LEU A 135 4.26 -14.75 -14.11
C LEU A 135 2.92 -15.41 -14.44
N ASP A 136 1.89 -15.13 -13.63
CA ASP A 136 0.54 -15.62 -13.85
C ASP A 136 -0.32 -14.44 -14.21
N LYS A 137 -0.79 -14.33 -15.47
CA LYS A 137 -2.02 -13.58 -15.75
C LYS A 137 -3.14 -14.32 -15.02
N ASN A 138 -3.28 -14.09 -13.73
CA ASN A 138 -4.43 -14.60 -13.00
C ASN A 138 -5.65 -13.95 -13.64
N ASP A 139 -6.72 -14.72 -13.84
CA ASP A 139 -8.04 -14.18 -14.21
C ASP A 139 -8.60 -13.21 -13.16
N PHE A 140 -7.89 -13.01 -12.04
CA PHE A 140 -8.24 -12.06 -11.01
C PHE A 140 -7.87 -10.62 -11.37
N ARG A 141 -8.88 -9.77 -11.45
CA ARG A 141 -8.74 -8.32 -11.49
C ARG A 141 -9.41 -7.71 -10.27
N GLU A 142 -8.60 -7.16 -9.37
CA GLU A 142 -9.09 -6.54 -8.14
C GLU A 142 -10.08 -5.42 -8.43
N ALA A 143 -9.84 -4.61 -9.47
CA ALA A 143 -10.78 -3.56 -9.87
C ALA A 143 -12.16 -4.08 -10.28
N ASP A 144 -12.23 -5.23 -10.99
CA ASP A 144 -13.51 -5.82 -11.39
C ASP A 144 -14.25 -6.42 -10.19
N PHE A 145 -13.52 -7.08 -9.29
CA PHE A 145 -14.07 -7.57 -8.03
C PHE A 145 -14.63 -6.41 -7.19
N ALA A 146 -13.83 -5.38 -6.92
CA ALA A 146 -14.27 -4.23 -6.13
C ALA A 146 -15.46 -3.52 -6.76
N ARG A 147 -15.49 -3.38 -8.09
CA ARG A 147 -16.63 -2.80 -8.80
C ARG A 147 -17.90 -3.60 -8.57
N GLN A 148 -17.83 -4.92 -8.72
CA GLN A 148 -19.00 -5.78 -8.51
C GLN A 148 -19.50 -5.70 -7.06
N GLN A 149 -18.59 -5.65 -6.09
CA GLN A 149 -18.95 -5.56 -4.68
C GLN A 149 -19.60 -4.21 -4.34
N LEU A 150 -19.11 -3.09 -4.88
CA LEU A 150 -19.76 -1.78 -4.72
C LEU A 150 -21.18 -1.77 -5.32
N ILE A 151 -21.35 -2.40 -6.49
CA ILE A 151 -22.67 -2.55 -7.13
C ILE A 151 -23.61 -3.39 -6.26
N ASN A 152 -23.12 -4.50 -5.70
CA ASN A 152 -23.90 -5.34 -4.79
C ASN A 152 -24.33 -4.58 -3.50
N LEU A 153 -23.54 -3.59 -3.07
CA LEU A 153 -23.90 -2.67 -1.97
C LEU A 153 -24.90 -1.58 -2.41
N GLY A 154 -25.45 -1.67 -3.62
CA GLY A 154 -26.44 -0.75 -4.18
C GLY A 154 -25.84 0.58 -4.61
N ILE A 155 -24.56 0.62 -5.01
CA ILE A 155 -23.99 1.78 -5.71
C ILE A 155 -24.27 1.61 -7.21
N PRO A 156 -24.89 2.60 -7.88
CA PRO A 156 -25.18 2.51 -9.32
C PRO A 156 -23.95 2.18 -10.15
N ALA A 157 -24.09 1.22 -11.08
CA ALA A 157 -22.98 0.80 -11.94
C ALA A 157 -22.42 1.93 -12.82
N ALA A 158 -23.23 2.94 -13.12
CA ALA A 158 -22.85 4.16 -13.86
C ALA A 158 -21.93 5.09 -13.05
N ASP A 159 -21.81 4.86 -11.74
CA ASP A 159 -21.04 5.71 -10.83
C ASP A 159 -19.70 5.07 -10.43
N VAL A 160 -19.43 3.84 -10.89
CA VAL A 160 -18.24 3.07 -10.55
C VAL A 160 -17.42 2.75 -11.80
N PHE A 161 -16.26 3.38 -11.89
CA PHE A 161 -15.27 3.24 -12.96
C PHE A 161 -14.10 2.38 -12.47
N ALA A 162 -13.45 1.66 -13.38
CA ALA A 162 -12.40 0.71 -13.03
C ALA A 162 -11.24 0.76 -14.04
N ASP A 163 -10.04 0.95 -13.53
CA ASP A 163 -8.79 0.73 -14.25
C ASP A 163 -8.35 -0.73 -14.12
N ARG A 164 -8.23 -1.41 -15.26
CA ARG A 164 -7.90 -2.84 -15.35
C ARG A 164 -6.48 -3.12 -15.80
N SER A 165 -5.71 -2.09 -16.17
CA SER A 165 -4.46 -2.27 -16.93
C SER A 165 -3.20 -1.81 -16.19
N SER A 166 -3.36 -1.00 -15.16
CA SER A 166 -2.22 -0.50 -14.39
C SER A 166 -1.47 -1.58 -13.63
N ARG A 167 -0.15 -1.49 -13.62
CA ARG A 167 0.75 -2.44 -12.94
C ARG A 167 1.47 -1.82 -11.75
N ASN A 168 1.36 -0.51 -11.58
CA ASN A 168 2.01 0.26 -10.52
C ASN A 168 1.26 1.57 -10.24
N THR A 169 1.65 2.27 -9.17
CA THR A 169 0.99 3.50 -8.72
C THR A 169 1.06 4.65 -9.74
N ALA A 170 2.12 4.74 -10.56
CA ALA A 170 2.21 5.77 -11.59
C ALA A 170 1.26 5.51 -12.77
N GLU A 171 1.12 4.25 -13.17
CA GLU A 171 0.11 3.84 -14.16
C GLU A 171 -1.32 4.07 -13.61
N ASN A 172 -1.56 3.73 -12.34
CA ASN A 172 -2.84 4.00 -11.66
C ASN A 172 -3.21 5.49 -11.76
N ALA A 173 -2.24 6.39 -11.52
CA ALA A 173 -2.46 7.83 -11.62
C ALA A 173 -2.77 8.28 -13.05
N ALA A 174 -2.00 7.81 -14.03
CA ALA A 174 -2.21 8.15 -15.43
C ALA A 174 -3.57 7.65 -15.95
N ASN A 175 -3.97 6.44 -15.59
CA ASN A 175 -5.23 5.83 -16.02
C ASN A 175 -6.44 6.47 -15.32
N ALA A 176 -6.32 6.77 -14.02
CA ALA A 176 -7.36 7.53 -13.32
C ALA A 176 -7.55 8.91 -13.96
N LYS A 177 -6.46 9.59 -14.35
CA LYS A 177 -6.52 10.85 -15.09
C LYS A 177 -7.24 10.71 -16.42
N ALA A 178 -6.93 9.67 -17.20
CA ALA A 178 -7.61 9.42 -18.47
C ALA A 178 -9.12 9.20 -18.29
N ILE A 179 -9.53 8.47 -17.25
CA ILE A 179 -10.96 8.29 -16.90
C ILE A 179 -11.59 9.64 -16.56
N ILE A 180 -10.97 10.41 -15.67
CA ILE A 180 -11.43 11.75 -15.24
C ILE A 180 -11.61 12.69 -16.43
N ASP A 181 -10.62 12.77 -17.31
CA ASP A 181 -10.64 13.64 -18.50
C ASP A 181 -11.77 13.21 -19.45
N SER A 182 -11.93 11.90 -19.68
CA SER A 182 -12.97 11.36 -20.58
C SER A 182 -14.39 11.57 -20.08
N MET A 183 -14.59 11.56 -18.76
CA MET A 183 -15.89 11.75 -18.12
C MET A 183 -16.15 13.21 -17.72
N HIS A 184 -15.18 14.10 -17.96
CA HIS A 184 -15.23 15.51 -17.59
C HIS A 184 -15.55 15.76 -16.11
N PHE A 185 -14.95 14.97 -15.21
CA PHE A 185 -15.10 15.23 -13.77
C PHE A 185 -14.29 16.46 -13.37
N SER A 186 -14.90 17.38 -12.62
CA SER A 186 -14.22 18.58 -12.13
C SER A 186 -13.43 18.30 -10.85
N PRO A 187 -12.25 18.90 -10.64
CA PRO A 187 -11.55 18.80 -9.37
C PRO A 187 -12.32 19.52 -8.23
N PRO A 188 -12.02 19.24 -6.94
CA PRO A 188 -11.01 18.29 -6.46
C PRO A 188 -11.50 16.83 -6.41
N TYR A 189 -10.55 15.89 -6.35
CA TYR A 189 -10.80 14.45 -6.21
C TYR A 189 -10.30 13.94 -4.85
N LEU A 190 -10.96 12.94 -4.28
CA LEU A 190 -10.55 12.35 -3.00
C LEU A 190 -9.72 11.10 -3.24
N LEU A 191 -8.43 11.10 -2.87
CA LEU A 191 -7.55 9.94 -3.02
C LEU A 191 -7.67 9.02 -1.80
N ILE A 192 -8.14 7.80 -1.99
CA ILE A 192 -8.46 6.83 -0.93
C ILE A 192 -7.47 5.67 -0.99
N THR A 193 -6.59 5.58 0.00
CA THR A 193 -5.60 4.49 0.14
C THR A 193 -5.12 4.36 1.59
N SER A 194 -4.33 3.33 1.90
CA SER A 194 -3.79 3.17 3.25
C SER A 194 -2.92 4.37 3.66
N ALA A 195 -2.96 4.72 4.94
CA ALA A 195 -2.17 5.81 5.52
C ALA A 195 -0.68 5.63 5.22
N LEU A 196 -0.17 4.40 5.36
CA LEU A 196 1.21 4.09 5.03
C LEU A 196 1.54 4.30 3.53
N HIS A 197 0.60 4.03 2.62
CA HIS A 197 0.83 4.21 1.18
C HIS A 197 0.61 5.68 0.72
N MET A 198 -0.14 6.47 1.49
CA MET A 198 -0.60 7.80 1.10
C MET A 198 0.52 8.76 0.65
N PRO A 199 1.66 8.91 1.37
CA PRO A 199 2.69 9.89 0.97
C PRO A 199 3.28 9.64 -0.42
N ARG A 200 3.34 8.37 -0.85
CA ARG A 200 3.82 8.01 -2.20
C ARG A 200 2.73 8.19 -3.24
N ALA A 201 1.53 7.69 -2.94
CA ALA A 201 0.39 7.77 -3.84
C ALA A 201 0.05 9.24 -4.14
N GLN A 202 -0.07 10.08 -3.12
CA GLN A 202 -0.43 11.48 -3.27
C GLN A 202 0.51 12.21 -4.25
N ARG A 203 1.82 12.16 -4.03
CA ARG A 203 2.80 12.79 -4.93
C ARG A 203 2.72 12.27 -6.36
N THR A 204 2.48 10.97 -6.52
CA THR A 204 2.36 10.33 -7.83
C THR A 204 1.13 10.85 -8.59
N PHE A 205 0.00 11.00 -7.91
CA PHE A 205 -1.25 11.49 -8.48
C PHE A 205 -1.20 13.00 -8.76
N GLU A 206 -0.65 13.80 -7.85
CA GLU A 206 -0.40 15.23 -8.07
C GLU A 206 0.52 15.45 -9.27
N LYS A 207 1.57 14.64 -9.41
CA LYS A 207 2.48 14.70 -10.57
C LYS A 207 1.80 14.35 -11.89
N ALA A 208 0.80 13.48 -11.87
CA ALA A 208 -0.04 13.21 -13.05
C ALA A 208 -0.99 14.38 -13.39
N GLY A 209 -0.96 15.47 -12.62
CA GLY A 209 -1.77 16.67 -12.85
C GLY A 209 -3.17 16.60 -12.23
N LEU A 210 -3.41 15.65 -11.31
CA LEU A 210 -4.68 15.55 -10.59
C LEU A 210 -4.65 16.40 -9.31
N GLN A 211 -5.67 17.25 -9.15
CA GLN A 211 -5.88 18.00 -7.91
C GLN A 211 -6.58 17.09 -6.90
N ILE A 212 -5.81 16.53 -5.97
CA ILE A 212 -6.30 15.54 -5.02
C ILE A 212 -6.28 16.05 -3.58
N GLN A 213 -7.26 15.59 -2.80
CA GLN A 213 -7.26 15.62 -1.35
C GLN A 213 -6.93 14.21 -0.84
N ALA A 214 -5.98 14.09 0.09
CA ALA A 214 -5.63 12.81 0.69
C ALA A 214 -6.73 12.36 1.68
N PHE A 215 -7.16 11.11 1.55
CA PHE A 215 -8.02 10.42 2.51
C PHE A 215 -7.33 9.13 2.99
N PRO A 216 -6.44 9.22 3.99
CA PRO A 216 -5.75 8.05 4.52
C PRO A 216 -6.72 7.17 5.32
N CYS A 217 -6.67 5.87 5.06
CA CYS A 217 -7.43 4.84 5.75
C CYS A 217 -6.53 3.63 6.04
N ALA A 218 -7.08 2.46 6.39
CA ALA A 218 -6.34 1.22 6.64
C ALA A 218 -5.07 1.44 7.49
N PHE A 219 -5.22 2.18 8.59
CA PHE A 219 -4.13 2.55 9.49
C PHE A 219 -3.56 1.30 10.14
N GLN A 220 -2.25 1.06 9.97
CA GLN A 220 -1.54 -0.01 10.67
C GLN A 220 -1.11 0.42 12.07
N VAL A 221 -0.96 1.73 12.28
CA VAL A 221 -0.63 2.36 13.56
C VAL A 221 -1.55 3.54 13.73
N THR A 222 -2.18 3.66 14.89
CA THR A 222 -3.00 4.79 15.27
C THR A 222 -2.32 5.58 16.38
N PRO A 223 -2.59 6.89 16.54
CA PRO A 223 -2.15 7.64 17.70
C PRO A 223 -2.56 6.92 18.99
N MET A 224 -1.62 6.79 19.91
CA MET A 224 -1.86 6.26 21.26
C MET A 224 -1.55 7.35 22.27
N GLU A 225 -2.43 7.54 23.25
CA GLU A 225 -2.17 8.47 24.36
C GLU A 225 -0.98 8.01 25.21
N LYS A 226 -0.86 6.69 25.41
CA LYS A 226 0.25 6.05 26.15
C LYS A 226 0.58 4.69 25.52
N TYR A 227 1.87 4.39 25.42
CA TYR A 227 2.35 3.05 25.06
C TYR A 227 2.33 2.15 26.29
N ALA A 228 1.91 0.90 26.13
CA ALA A 228 1.98 -0.09 27.20
C ALA A 228 3.43 -0.56 27.40
N PHE A 229 3.76 -1.08 28.59
CA PHE A 229 5.06 -1.69 28.85
C PHE A 229 5.45 -2.73 27.77
N ALA A 230 4.45 -3.49 27.29
CA ALA A 230 4.64 -4.47 26.24
C ALA A 230 5.16 -3.86 24.92
N ASP A 231 4.71 -2.67 24.54
CA ASP A 231 5.12 -2.03 23.29
C ASP A 231 6.62 -1.64 23.28
N TYR A 232 7.17 -1.37 24.47
CA TYR A 232 8.58 -1.02 24.64
C TYR A 232 9.51 -2.23 24.65
N PHE A 233 9.08 -3.34 25.25
CA PHE A 233 10.01 -4.41 25.64
C PHE A 233 9.65 -5.80 25.12
N ILE A 234 8.41 -6.05 24.69
CA ILE A 234 7.98 -7.38 24.25
C ILE A 234 8.10 -7.49 22.73
N PRO A 235 8.98 -8.37 22.21
CA PRO A 235 9.09 -8.65 20.79
C PRO A 235 7.78 -9.08 20.16
N SER A 236 7.43 -8.49 19.01
CA SER A 236 6.25 -8.85 18.22
C SER A 236 6.62 -9.34 16.82
N GLY A 237 6.16 -10.54 16.46
CA GLY A 237 6.28 -11.06 15.09
C GLY A 237 5.49 -10.24 14.07
N GLY A 238 4.36 -9.65 14.48
CA GLY A 238 3.56 -8.75 13.64
C GLY A 238 4.35 -7.50 13.25
N THR A 239 5.15 -6.95 14.17
CA THR A 239 6.01 -5.78 13.92
C THR A 239 7.03 -6.04 12.81
N ILE A 240 7.62 -7.24 12.76
CA ILE A 240 8.56 -7.62 11.70
C ILE A 240 7.86 -7.64 10.32
N LYS A 241 6.61 -8.15 10.25
CA LYS A 241 5.80 -8.09 9.02
C LYS A 241 5.56 -6.63 8.61
N THR A 242 5.19 -5.77 9.57
CA THR A 242 4.90 -4.35 9.31
C THR A 242 6.12 -3.55 8.85
N TRP A 243 7.32 -3.85 9.37
CA TRP A 243 8.58 -3.29 8.86
C TRP A 243 8.76 -3.51 7.36
N SER A 244 8.38 -4.69 6.85
CA SER A 244 8.49 -5.00 5.43
C SER A 244 7.57 -4.10 4.57
N PHE A 245 6.40 -3.70 5.08
CA PHE A 245 5.55 -2.72 4.40
C PHE A 245 6.14 -1.32 4.47
N PHE A 246 6.60 -0.90 5.64
CA PHE A 246 7.21 0.42 5.83
C PHE A 246 8.44 0.63 4.93
N LEU A 247 9.38 -0.32 4.92
CA LEU A 247 10.59 -0.25 4.09
C LEU A 247 10.25 -0.22 2.60
N ARG A 248 9.23 -0.96 2.15
CA ARG A 248 8.75 -0.92 0.76
C ARG A 248 8.25 0.46 0.37
N GLU A 249 7.54 1.16 1.26
CA GLU A 249 7.08 2.52 0.99
C GLU A 249 8.23 3.52 0.97
N ILE A 250 9.18 3.45 1.91
CA ILE A 250 10.36 4.32 1.93
C ILE A 250 11.19 4.14 0.64
N VAL A 251 11.47 2.90 0.26
CA VAL A 251 12.19 2.60 -0.99
C VAL A 251 11.38 3.01 -2.22
N GLY A 252 10.07 2.79 -2.20
CA GLY A 252 9.17 3.21 -3.28
C GLY A 252 9.18 4.74 -3.50
N VAL A 253 9.15 5.53 -2.42
CA VAL A 253 9.24 6.99 -2.49
C VAL A 253 10.59 7.41 -3.06
N MET A 254 11.70 6.84 -2.58
CA MET A 254 13.03 7.14 -3.09
C MET A 254 13.17 6.79 -4.57
N ALA A 255 12.72 5.60 -4.96
CA ALA A 255 12.75 5.17 -6.36
C ALA A 255 11.94 6.12 -7.25
N TYR A 256 10.74 6.53 -6.82
CA TYR A 256 9.90 7.43 -7.61
C TYR A 256 10.48 8.84 -7.73
N LYS A 257 11.15 9.34 -6.68
CA LYS A 257 11.92 10.59 -6.76
C LYS A 257 13.05 10.48 -7.79
N ILE A 258 13.83 9.39 -7.74
CA ILE A 258 14.96 9.17 -8.67
C ILE A 258 14.48 8.99 -10.11
N THR A 259 13.39 8.25 -10.33
CA THR A 259 12.87 7.99 -11.69
C THR A 259 11.93 9.08 -12.19
N GLY A 260 11.69 10.14 -11.41
CA GLY A 260 10.77 11.21 -11.77
C GLY A 260 9.31 10.78 -11.86
N ARG A 261 8.86 9.77 -11.11
CA ARG A 261 7.46 9.27 -11.08
C ARG A 261 6.62 9.76 -9.91
N GLY A 262 7.22 10.40 -8.92
CA GLY A 262 6.53 11.05 -7.82
C GLY A 262 7.24 12.32 -7.38
#